data_AF-A0A482TVS6-F1
#
_entry.id   AF-A0A482TVS6-F1
#
_cell.length_a   1.000
_cell.length_b   1.000
_cell.length_c   1.000
_cell.angle_alpha   90.00
_cell.angle_beta   90.00
_cell.angle_gamma   90.00
#
_symmetry.space_group_name_H-M   'P 1'
#
loop_
_entity.id
_entity.type
_entity.pdbx_description
1 polymer ?
#
loop_
_entity_poly.entity_id
_entity_poly.type
_entity_poly.pdbx_seq_one_letter_code
_entity_poly.pdbx_strand_id
1 'polypeptide(L)'
;MKTFKLENEPKIETGFKTPDHYFENFSVKMMQQLPAREPKVISIFQKRKNLILMVAAVLVLAMMIPIFNYSSASSNELDATELENYITYQSNLNQYDLISGLEDEDINNMNTSIAIEDEAIEDLLSGNSNLENLILE
;
A
#
# COMPACT_ATOMS: atom_id res chain seq x y z
N MET A 1 -37.48 72.62 -72.85
CA MET A 1 -36.39 71.70 -72.43
C MET A 1 -35.91 70.94 -73.66
N LYS A 2 -34.59 70.81 -73.87
CA LYS A 2 -34.02 70.01 -74.96
C LYS A 2 -34.11 68.52 -74.59
N THR A 3 -34.37 67.66 -75.56
CA THR A 3 -34.50 66.21 -75.36
C THR A 3 -33.10 65.59 -75.20
N PHE A 4 -32.87 64.92 -74.06
CA PHE A 4 -31.62 64.22 -73.76
C PHE A 4 -31.62 62.87 -74.48
N LYS A 5 -30.76 62.69 -75.49
CA LYS A 5 -30.64 61.46 -76.28
C LYS A 5 -29.37 60.71 -75.87
N LEU A 6 -29.51 59.60 -75.13
CA LEU A 6 -28.40 58.82 -74.56
C LEU A 6 -27.60 58.00 -75.59
N GLU A 7 -28.12 57.84 -76.80
CA GLU A 7 -27.66 56.80 -77.74
C GLU A 7 -26.52 57.24 -78.68
N ASN A 8 -26.14 58.52 -78.70
CA ASN A 8 -25.18 59.08 -79.66
C ASN A 8 -24.02 59.89 -79.06
N GLU A 9 -23.82 59.87 -77.73
CA GLU A 9 -22.67 60.54 -77.09
C GLU A 9 -21.58 59.51 -76.72
N PRO A 10 -20.29 59.87 -76.81
CA PRO A 10 -19.21 58.99 -76.39
C PRO A 10 -19.37 58.67 -74.89
N LYS A 11 -19.49 57.38 -74.56
CA LYS A 11 -19.58 56.92 -73.17
C LYS A 11 -18.40 57.50 -72.39
N ILE A 12 -18.70 58.25 -71.33
CA ILE A 12 -17.69 58.73 -70.39
C ILE A 12 -17.03 57.51 -69.76
N GLU A 13 -15.74 57.32 -70.01
CA GLU A 13 -14.94 56.27 -69.38
C GLU A 13 -14.98 56.48 -67.87
N THR A 14 -15.34 55.44 -67.12
CA THR A 14 -15.41 55.52 -65.66
C THR A 14 -14.01 55.73 -65.10
N GLY A 15 -13.78 56.84 -64.37
CA GLY A 15 -12.47 57.15 -63.76
C GLY A 15 -12.01 56.15 -62.69
N PHE A 16 -12.90 55.24 -62.27
CA PHE A 16 -12.59 54.16 -61.34
C PHE A 16 -12.57 52.82 -62.09
N LYS A 17 -11.39 52.44 -62.57
CA LYS A 17 -11.13 51.08 -63.05
C LYS A 17 -10.42 50.30 -61.96
N THR A 18 -10.92 49.11 -61.64
CA THR A 18 -10.21 48.20 -60.74
C THR A 18 -8.94 47.69 -61.41
N PRO A 19 -7.85 47.48 -60.67
CA PRO A 19 -6.66 46.82 -61.20
C PRO A 19 -6.99 45.46 -61.80
N ASP A 20 -6.17 45.04 -62.77
CA ASP A 20 -6.30 43.74 -63.39
C ASP A 20 -6.28 42.63 -62.32
N HIS A 21 -7.23 41.70 -62.43
CA HIS A 21 -7.33 40.51 -61.57
C HIS A 21 -7.54 40.84 -60.08
N TYR A 22 -8.05 42.04 -59.75
CA TYR A 22 -8.35 42.46 -58.38
C TYR A 22 -9.30 41.47 -57.67
N PHE A 23 -10.42 41.15 -58.31
CA PHE A 23 -11.43 40.24 -57.74
C PHE A 23 -10.98 38.78 -57.74
N GLU A 24 -10.18 38.36 -58.72
CA GLU A 24 -9.64 37.00 -58.80
C GLU A 24 -8.67 36.72 -57.64
N ASN A 25 -7.81 37.68 -57.30
CA ASN A 25 -6.81 37.54 -56.25
C ASN A 25 -7.30 37.95 -54.85
N PHE A 26 -8.49 38.53 -54.74
CA PHE A 26 -9.04 39.01 -53.47
C PHE A 26 -9.20 37.90 -52.44
N SER A 27 -9.77 36.76 -52.85
CA SER A 27 -10.03 35.62 -51.96
C SER A 27 -8.73 35.04 -51.38
N VAL A 28 -7.69 34.94 -52.21
CA VAL A 28 -6.36 34.46 -51.79
C VAL A 28 -5.72 35.41 -50.77
N LYS A 29 -5.75 36.73 -51.04
CA LYS A 29 -5.21 37.73 -50.10
C LYS A 29 -5.95 37.75 -48.77
N MET A 30 -7.27 37.60 -48.80
CA MET A 30 -8.10 37.54 -47.60
C MET A 30 -7.77 36.30 -46.77
N MET A 31 -7.63 35.12 -47.40
CA MET A 31 -7.29 33.89 -46.68
C MET A 31 -5.87 33.95 -46.06
N GLN A 32 -4.92 34.60 -46.72
CA GLN A 32 -3.56 34.80 -46.19
C GLN A 32 -3.49 35.77 -45.01
N GLN A 33 -4.44 36.70 -44.91
CA GLN A 33 -4.52 37.66 -43.81
C GLN A 33 -5.26 37.10 -42.59
N LEU A 34 -5.94 35.96 -42.72
CA LEU A 34 -6.55 35.29 -41.58
C LEU A 34 -5.47 34.62 -40.72
N PRO A 35 -5.52 34.76 -39.39
CA PRO A 35 -4.59 34.08 -38.51
C PRO A 35 -4.74 32.56 -38.68
N ALA A 36 -3.61 31.87 -38.88
CA ALA A 36 -3.57 30.42 -38.93
C ALA A 36 -4.19 29.87 -37.63
N ARG A 37 -5.31 29.16 -37.76
CA ARG A 37 -5.97 28.50 -36.62
C ARG A 37 -5.20 27.24 -36.28
N GLU A 38 -4.14 27.39 -35.51
CA GLU A 38 -3.50 26.24 -34.87
C GLU A 38 -4.48 25.63 -33.86
N PRO A 39 -4.73 24.31 -33.88
CA PRO A 39 -5.57 23.68 -32.88
C PRO A 39 -4.93 23.88 -31.50
N LYS A 40 -5.70 24.42 -30.56
CA LYS A 40 -5.25 24.65 -29.18
C LYS A 40 -4.97 23.32 -28.49
N VAL A 41 -3.74 22.82 -28.61
CA VAL A 41 -3.29 21.62 -27.90
C VAL A 41 -3.08 21.96 -26.43
N ILE A 42 -3.73 21.18 -25.56
CA ILE A 42 -3.52 21.26 -24.11
C ILE A 42 -2.83 19.98 -23.66
N SER A 43 -1.74 20.13 -22.90
CA SER A 43 -1.07 18.99 -22.29
C SER A 43 -1.99 18.30 -21.28
N ILE A 44 -2.36 17.05 -21.56
CA ILE A 44 -3.19 16.21 -20.68
C ILE A 44 -2.49 16.02 -19.32
N PHE A 45 -1.17 15.82 -19.34
CA PHE A 45 -0.37 15.68 -18.13
C PHE A 45 -0.40 16.95 -17.28
N GLN A 46 -0.28 18.14 -17.87
CA GLN A 46 -0.32 19.40 -17.12
C GLN A 46 -1.66 19.63 -16.41
N LYS A 47 -2.79 19.24 -17.02
CA LYS A 47 -4.11 19.39 -16.38
C LYS A 47 -4.40 18.35 -15.30
N ARG A 48 -3.82 17.15 -15.41
CA ARG A 48 -4.11 16.03 -14.49
C ARG A 48 -3.01 15.77 -13.46
N LYS A 49 -1.97 16.61 -13.37
CA LYS A 49 -0.86 16.43 -12.40
C LYS A 49 -1.37 16.18 -10.98
N ASN A 50 -2.34 16.95 -10.51
CA ASN A 50 -2.86 16.82 -9.14
C ASN A 50 -3.65 15.52 -8.93
N LEU A 51 -4.38 15.05 -9.95
CA LEU A 51 -5.09 13.76 -9.90
C LEU A 51 -4.11 12.59 -9.91
N ILE A 52 -3.08 12.65 -10.77
CA ILE A 52 -2.02 11.64 -10.83
C ILE A 52 -1.25 11.61 -9.49
N LEU A 53 -0.98 12.78 -8.91
CA LEU A 53 -0.35 12.91 -7.60
C LEU A 53 -1.21 12.30 -6.48
N MET A 54 -2.52 12.55 -6.48
CA MET A 54 -3.46 11.94 -5.53
C MET A 54 -3.46 10.41 -5.63
N VAL A 55 -3.57 9.87 -6.85
CA VAL A 55 -3.56 8.42 -7.07
C VAL A 55 -2.22 7.82 -6.61
N ALA A 56 -1.10 8.48 -6.92
CA ALA A 56 0.21 8.04 -6.46
C ALA A 56 0.34 8.06 -4.93
N ALA A 57 -0.16 9.10 -4.25
CA ALA A 57 -0.13 9.20 -2.80
C ALA A 57 -0.95 8.08 -2.13
N VAL A 58 -2.14 7.78 -2.66
CA VAL A 58 -2.96 6.66 -2.16
C VAL A 58 -2.26 5.32 -2.36
N LEU A 59 -1.59 5.12 -3.50
CA LEU A 59 -0.83 3.90 -3.77
C LEU A 59 0.34 3.74 -2.79
N VAL A 60 1.10 4.81 -2.53
CA VAL A 60 2.20 4.79 -1.55
C VAL A 60 1.68 4.44 -0.14
N LEU A 61 0.56 5.04 0.27
CA LEU A 61 -0.06 4.71 1.56
C LEU A 61 -0.50 3.25 1.61
N ALA A 62 -1.13 2.74 0.53
CA ALA A 62 -1.54 1.34 0.45
C ALA A 62 -0.35 0.36 0.50
N MET A 63 0.77 0.72 -0.13
CA MET A 63 2.00 -0.09 -0.11
C MET A 63 2.69 -0.05 1.27
N MET A 64 2.46 1.00 2.06
CA MET A 64 2.99 1.10 3.42
C MET A 64 2.23 0.22 4.44
N ILE A 65 0.96 -0.13 4.18
CA ILE A 65 0.12 -0.96 5.05
C ILE A 65 0.78 -2.31 5.44
N PRO A 66 1.29 -3.14 4.50
CA PRO A 66 1.90 -4.42 4.85
C PRO A 66 3.17 -4.28 5.71
N ILE A 67 3.90 -3.16 5.59
CA ILE A 67 5.14 -2.92 6.35
C ILE A 67 4.83 -2.80 7.85
N PHE A 68 3.77 -2.06 8.21
CA PHE A 68 3.34 -1.93 9.59
C PHE A 68 2.72 -3.22 10.15
N ASN A 69 2.02 -3.99 9.30
CA ASN A 69 1.43 -5.27 9.72
C ASN A 69 2.49 -6.36 9.95
N TYR A 70 3.57 -6.41 9.14
CA TYR A 70 4.66 -7.39 9.33
C TYR A 70 5.45 -7.14 10.62
N SER A 71 5.64 -5.88 11.01
CA SER A 71 6.37 -5.53 12.24
C SER A 71 5.60 -5.83 13.52
N SER A 72 4.28 -6.07 13.44
CA SER A 72 3.40 -6.33 14.58
C SER A 72 3.05 -7.82 14.75
N ALA A 73 3.37 -8.66 13.75
CA ALA A 73 2.94 -10.06 13.69
C ALA A 73 3.96 -11.05 14.25
N SER A 74 5.04 -10.59 14.88
CA SER A 74 6.09 -11.45 15.43
C SER A 74 6.04 -11.51 16.96
N SER A 75 4.87 -11.75 17.55
CA SER A 75 4.87 -12.57 18.76
C SER A 75 4.96 -14.02 18.29
N ASN A 76 6.19 -14.53 18.17
CA ASN A 76 6.42 -15.97 18.17
C ASN A 76 6.03 -16.46 19.56
N GLU A 77 4.73 -16.55 19.82
CA GLU A 77 4.20 -17.21 20.99
C GLU A 77 4.59 -18.67 20.80
N LEU A 78 5.60 -19.09 21.55
CA LEU A 78 6.16 -20.43 21.44
C LEU A 78 5.03 -21.41 21.75
N ASP A 79 4.72 -22.27 20.79
CA ASP A 79 3.68 -23.26 20.99
C ASP A 79 4.10 -24.19 22.13
N ALA A 80 3.17 -24.47 23.05
CA ALA A 80 3.45 -25.32 24.21
C ALA A 80 3.93 -26.71 23.76
N THR A 81 3.37 -27.22 22.67
CA THR A 81 3.79 -28.49 22.05
C THR A 81 5.22 -28.42 21.53
N GLU A 82 5.64 -27.28 20.96
CA GLU A 82 7.00 -27.10 20.46
C GLU A 82 8.02 -27.04 21.59
N LEU A 83 7.68 -26.35 22.69
CA LEU A 83 8.49 -26.29 23.91
C LEU A 83 8.63 -27.66 24.59
N GLU A 84 7.53 -28.42 24.70
CA GLU A 84 7.54 -29.76 25.27
C GLU A 84 8.43 -30.70 24.48
N ASN A 85 8.32 -30.68 23.15
CA ASN A 85 9.19 -31.44 22.26
C ASN A 85 10.66 -31.02 22.43
N TYR A 86 10.94 -29.72 22.48
CA TYR A 86 12.30 -29.21 22.68
C TYR A 86 12.91 -29.74 23.97
N ILE A 87 12.21 -29.64 25.10
CA ILE A 87 12.69 -30.12 26.41
C ILE A 87 12.85 -31.64 26.40
N THR A 88 11.91 -32.37 25.79
CA THR A 88 11.91 -33.84 25.75
C THR A 88 13.05 -34.42 24.91
N TYR A 89 13.36 -33.81 23.76
CA TYR A 89 14.44 -34.28 22.89
C TYR A 89 15.83 -33.80 23.32
N GLN A 90 15.89 -32.87 24.28
CA GLN A 90 17.14 -32.28 24.74
C GLN A 90 17.84 -33.22 25.74
N SER A 91 18.87 -33.94 25.28
CA SER A 91 19.53 -35.02 26.05
C SER A 91 20.52 -34.56 27.14
N ASN A 92 20.77 -33.25 27.28
CA ASN A 92 21.73 -32.70 28.26
C ASN A 92 21.05 -32.03 29.46
N LEU A 93 19.71 -32.03 29.53
CA LEU A 93 18.96 -31.57 30.69
C LEU A 93 18.59 -32.78 31.54
N ASN A 94 18.88 -32.70 32.83
CA ASN A 94 18.44 -33.70 33.80
C ASN A 94 17.22 -33.18 34.59
N GLN A 95 16.58 -34.08 35.35
CA GLN A 95 15.40 -33.72 36.15
C GLN A 95 15.69 -32.66 37.22
N TYR A 96 16.88 -32.69 37.83
CA TYR A 96 17.31 -31.72 38.85
C TYR A 96 17.55 -30.33 38.26
N ASP A 97 18.00 -30.22 37.01
CA ASP A 97 18.18 -28.95 36.31
C ASP A 97 16.82 -28.26 36.09
N LEU A 98 15.78 -29.04 35.79
CA LEU A 98 14.42 -28.54 35.63
C LEU A 98 13.85 -28.09 36.98
N ILE A 99 14.01 -28.90 38.04
CA ILE A 99 13.54 -28.58 39.39
C ILE A 99 14.23 -27.32 39.92
N SER A 100 15.53 -27.16 39.68
CA SER A 100 16.30 -25.98 40.09
C SER A 100 15.86 -24.69 39.40
N GLY A 101 15.18 -24.80 38.26
CA GLY A 101 14.64 -23.67 37.50
C GLY A 101 13.22 -23.28 37.90
N LEU A 102 12.55 -24.04 38.78
CA LEU A 102 11.22 -23.70 39.28
C LEU A 102 11.32 -22.79 40.50
N GLU A 103 10.53 -21.73 40.53
CA GLU A 103 10.42 -20.88 41.72
C GLU A 103 9.42 -21.48 42.72
N ASP A 104 9.51 -21.08 44.00
CA ASP A 104 8.59 -21.54 45.05
C ASP A 104 7.12 -21.26 44.68
N GLU A 105 6.86 -20.15 43.97
CA GLU A 105 5.53 -19.79 43.48
C GLU A 105 5.01 -20.83 42.45
N ASP A 106 5.86 -21.28 41.53
CA ASP A 106 5.50 -22.29 40.52
C ASP A 106 5.15 -23.62 41.18
N ILE A 107 5.93 -24.04 42.17
CA ILE A 107 5.70 -25.27 42.92
C ILE A 107 4.37 -25.19 43.68
N ASN A 108 4.08 -24.05 44.31
CA ASN A 108 2.82 -23.82 44.99
C ASN A 108 1.62 -23.82 44.03
N ASN A 109 1.81 -23.33 42.81
CA ASN A 109 0.77 -23.36 41.77
C ASN A 109 0.55 -24.77 41.18
N MET A 110 1.58 -25.62 41.20
CA MET A 110 1.47 -27.05 40.84
C MET A 110 0.84 -27.90 41.96
N ASN A 111 0.71 -27.36 43.17
CA ASN A 111 0.10 -28.05 44.31
C ASN A 111 -1.38 -28.30 44.05
N THR A 112 -1.67 -29.45 43.45
CA THR A 112 -3.03 -29.96 43.27
C THR A 112 -3.49 -30.55 44.60
N SER A 113 -4.74 -30.27 45.00
CA SER A 113 -5.35 -30.87 46.20
C SER A 113 -5.71 -32.35 45.99
N ILE A 114 -4.78 -33.14 45.46
CA ILE A 114 -4.91 -34.59 45.40
C ILE A 114 -4.89 -35.07 46.86
N ALA A 115 -6.04 -35.53 47.34
CA ALA A 115 -6.13 -36.24 48.59
C ALA A 115 -5.45 -37.60 48.39
N ILE A 116 -4.15 -37.66 48.68
CA ILE A 116 -3.41 -38.92 48.73
C ILE A 116 -3.76 -39.62 50.03
N GLU A 117 -4.20 -40.87 49.96
CA GLU A 117 -4.53 -41.67 51.12
C GLU A 117 -3.25 -42.02 51.90
N ASP A 118 -3.31 -41.94 53.24
CA ASP A 118 -2.15 -42.19 54.12
C ASP A 118 -1.53 -43.58 53.90
N GLU A 119 -2.34 -44.59 53.55
CA GLU A 119 -1.88 -45.96 53.27
C GLU A 119 -1.03 -46.03 51.98
N ALA A 120 -1.35 -45.22 50.96
CA ALA A 120 -0.55 -45.13 49.74
C ALA A 120 0.79 -44.43 49.99
N ILE A 121 0.82 -43.48 50.93
CA ILE A 121 2.06 -42.83 51.37
C ILE A 121 2.92 -43.83 52.15
N GLU A 122 2.33 -44.57 53.08
CA GLU A 122 3.05 -45.57 53.89
C GLU A 122 3.66 -46.68 53.02
N ASP A 123 2.93 -47.20 52.04
CA ASP A 123 3.42 -48.22 51.11
C ASP A 123 4.59 -47.70 50.25
N LEU A 124 4.47 -46.48 49.71
CA LEU A 124 5.52 -45.88 48.89
C LEU A 124 6.79 -45.58 49.70
N LEU A 125 6.63 -45.06 50.92
CA LEU A 125 7.76 -44.76 51.81
C LEU A 125 8.43 -46.03 52.34
N SER A 126 7.64 -47.06 52.68
CA SER A 126 8.16 -48.34 53.18
C SER A 126 8.84 -49.17 52.10
N GLY A 127 8.37 -49.07 50.85
CA GLY A 127 8.95 -49.76 49.69
C GLY A 127 10.21 -49.08 49.13
N ASN A 128 10.48 -47.82 49.48
CA ASN A 128 11.61 -47.08 48.91
C ASN A 128 12.86 -47.19 49.79
N SER A 129 13.74 -48.12 49.43
CA SER A 129 15.01 -48.35 50.16
C SER A 129 16.01 -47.18 50.09
N ASN A 130 15.77 -46.17 49.25
CA ASN A 130 16.63 -44.99 49.12
C ASN A 130 16.09 -43.77 49.89
N LEU A 131 15.04 -43.92 50.69
CA LEU A 131 14.46 -42.83 51.47
C LEU A 131 15.50 -42.13 52.36
N GLU A 132 16.38 -42.89 52.99
CA GLU A 132 17.48 -42.38 53.83
C GLU A 132 18.41 -41.45 53.03
N ASN A 133 18.67 -41.76 51.75
CA ASN A 133 19.53 -40.93 50.90
C ASN A 133 18.87 -39.59 50.55
N LEU A 134 17.55 -39.56 50.38
CA LEU A 134 16.79 -38.33 50.06
C LEU A 134 16.67 -37.36 51.25
N ILE A 135 16.86 -37.85 52.48
CA ILE A 135 16.84 -37.01 53.70
C ILE A 135 18.23 -36.43 54.00
N LEU A 136 19.29 -37.08 53.52
CA LEU A 136 20.68 -36.72 53.78
C LEU A 136 21.29 -35.76 52.75
N GLU A 137 20.63 -35.60 51.60
CA GLU A 137 20.97 -34.64 50.54
C GLU A 137 20.23 -33.31 50.74
#